data_AF-A0A956ILW2-F1
#
_entry.id   AF-A0A956ILW2-F1
#
_cell.length_a   1.000
_cell.length_b   1.000
_cell.length_c   1.000
_cell.angle_alpha   90.00
_cell.angle_beta   90.00
_cell.angle_gamma   90.00
#
_symmetry.space_group_name_H-M   'P 1'
#
loop_
_entity.id
_entity.type
_entity.pdbx_description
1 polymer ?
#
loop_
_entity_poly.entity_id
_entity_poly.type
_entity_poly.pdbx_seq_one_letter_code
_entity_poly.pdbx_strand_id
1 'polypeptide(L)'
;EQNAGKTLAVMSFDASTTPPSFGTATSVVSSSQVVGWPSFTPDSQSVLFHEGDAYDTGNANTHAFAEIRLVDLQSNATSALSALNGYEPSGASYLPYGESEEGKLNYEPTVLPVPVGGYYWVVFTSRRAYGNTVAPGGTEPGGDNKWGINDSSGEFPSPRKKLWVAAIDIDYQGKLDPSHPAFYLPGQELAAGNMRAFTALEPCKAQGASCESGAECCEGFCRQNGADDAGAPIFQCVPPPTGCSNEDESCETAADCCGASAGYLCINGRCARPTPH
;
A
#
# COMPACT_ATOMS: atom_id res chain seq x y z
N GLU A 1 -26.59 -12.23 15.61
CA GLU A 1 -25.45 -11.45 16.16
C GLU A 1 -24.66 -10.86 15.02
N GLN A 2 -24.08 -9.69 15.26
CA GLN A 2 -23.36 -8.88 14.27
C GLN A 2 -22.28 -9.73 13.60
N ASN A 3 -22.13 -9.55 12.28
CA ASN A 3 -21.09 -10.20 11.48
C ASN A 3 -19.77 -10.17 12.26
N ALA A 4 -19.17 -11.32 12.56
CA ALA A 4 -17.97 -11.46 13.39
C ALA A 4 -16.69 -10.97 12.67
N GLY A 5 -16.83 -9.87 11.93
CA GLY A 5 -15.81 -9.30 11.08
C GLY A 5 -15.52 -10.07 9.81
N LYS A 6 -16.47 -10.84 9.27
CA LYS A 6 -16.24 -11.81 8.18
C LYS A 6 -16.70 -11.36 6.79
N THR A 7 -17.05 -10.08 6.66
CA THR A 7 -17.57 -9.51 5.42
C THR A 7 -16.97 -8.12 5.22
N LEU A 8 -16.56 -7.82 3.99
CA LEU A 8 -16.28 -6.45 3.57
C LEU A 8 -17.41 -5.98 2.66
N ALA A 9 -17.87 -4.75 2.90
CA ALA A 9 -18.84 -4.07 2.07
C ALA A 9 -18.30 -2.71 1.64
N VAL A 10 -18.66 -2.31 0.42
CA VAL A 10 -18.33 -1.00 -0.15
C VAL A 10 -19.62 -0.25 -0.47
N MET A 11 -19.56 1.07 -0.50
CA MET A 11 -20.65 1.93 -0.95
C MET A 11 -20.07 3.05 -1.81
N SER A 12 -20.85 3.51 -2.79
CA SER A 12 -20.47 4.70 -3.55
C SER A 12 -20.52 5.94 -2.63
N PHE A 13 -19.62 6.88 -2.88
CA PHE A 13 -19.56 8.15 -2.18
C PHE A 13 -19.58 9.28 -3.22
N ASP A 14 -20.50 10.23 -3.05
CA ASP A 14 -20.58 11.43 -3.85
C ASP A 14 -20.36 12.66 -2.97
N ALA A 15 -19.17 13.25 -3.11
CA ALA A 15 -18.77 14.47 -2.41
C ALA A 15 -19.30 15.76 -3.04
N SER A 16 -19.87 15.69 -4.25
CA SER A 16 -20.37 16.87 -4.98
C SER A 16 -21.71 17.37 -4.45
N THR A 17 -22.45 16.52 -3.75
CA THR A 17 -23.73 16.88 -3.12
C THR A 17 -23.50 17.54 -1.76
N THR A 18 -24.45 18.39 -1.33
CA THR A 18 -24.45 18.96 0.02
C THR A 18 -25.77 18.62 0.72
N PRO A 19 -25.78 17.70 1.71
CA PRO A 19 -24.63 16.97 2.25
C PRO A 19 -24.07 15.92 1.26
N PRO A 20 -22.82 15.46 1.42
CA PRO A 20 -22.29 14.32 0.68
C PRO A 20 -23.20 13.11 0.82
N SER A 21 -23.37 12.35 -0.26
CA SER A 21 -24.29 11.22 -0.29
C SER A 21 -23.57 9.88 -0.37
N PHE A 22 -24.17 8.86 0.25
CA PHE A 22 -23.69 7.49 0.23
C PHE A 22 -24.72 6.61 -0.48
N GLY A 23 -24.24 5.74 -1.36
CA GLY A 23 -25.07 4.72 -2.00
C GLY A 23 -25.38 3.55 -1.07
N THR A 24 -25.99 2.51 -1.64
CA THR A 24 -26.25 1.27 -0.93
C THR A 24 -24.96 0.49 -0.70
N ALA A 25 -24.76 0.03 0.54
CA ALA A 25 -23.65 -0.85 0.87
C ALA A 25 -23.82 -2.23 0.21
N THR A 26 -22.82 -2.66 -0.53
CA THR A 26 -22.77 -3.97 -1.21
C THR A 26 -21.62 -4.79 -0.66
N SER A 27 -21.88 -6.05 -0.30
CA SER A 27 -20.83 -6.96 0.15
C SER A 27 -19.97 -7.40 -1.03
N VAL A 28 -18.66 -7.27 -0.90
CA VAL A 28 -17.66 -7.62 -1.94
C VAL A 28 -16.79 -8.80 -1.53
N VAL A 29 -16.67 -9.07 -0.23
CA VAL A 29 -15.96 -10.24 0.31
C VAL A 29 -16.81 -10.89 1.39
N SER A 30 -16.85 -12.22 1.39
CA SER A 30 -17.33 -13.04 2.51
C SER A 30 -16.33 -14.13 2.80
N SER A 31 -15.84 -14.20 4.03
CA SER A 31 -14.78 -15.12 4.46
C SER A 31 -15.22 -15.97 5.65
N SER A 32 -14.53 -17.08 5.90
CA SER A 32 -14.62 -17.79 7.17
C SER A 32 -13.75 -17.14 8.26
N GLN A 33 -12.81 -16.30 7.87
CA GLN A 33 -11.85 -15.57 8.71
C GLN A 33 -12.27 -14.10 8.91
N VAL A 34 -11.60 -13.42 9.83
CA VAL A 34 -11.75 -11.97 10.01
C VAL A 34 -11.16 -11.27 8.80
N VAL A 35 -11.94 -10.38 8.21
CA VAL A 35 -11.54 -9.46 7.14
C VAL A 35 -11.59 -8.04 7.69
N GLY A 36 -10.48 -7.33 7.53
CA GLY A 36 -10.29 -6.05 8.17
C GLY A 36 -9.24 -5.19 7.51
N TRP A 37 -9.10 -3.98 8.06
CA TRP A 37 -8.10 -3.02 7.63
C TRP A 37 -8.13 -2.75 6.10
N PRO A 38 -9.30 -2.41 5.53
CA PRO A 38 -9.41 -2.18 4.10
C PRO A 38 -8.68 -0.89 3.67
N SER A 39 -8.08 -0.91 2.49
CA SER A 39 -7.49 0.26 1.83
C SER A 39 -7.77 0.19 0.33
N PHE A 40 -8.38 1.24 -0.23
CA PHE A 40 -8.64 1.32 -1.67
C PHE A 40 -7.36 1.52 -2.47
N THR A 41 -7.31 0.97 -3.69
CA THR A 41 -6.35 1.40 -4.71
C THR A 41 -6.69 2.80 -5.24
N PRO A 42 -5.71 3.55 -5.77
CA PRO A 42 -5.93 4.89 -6.34
C PRO A 42 -7.05 4.97 -7.39
N ASP A 43 -7.24 3.94 -8.22
CA ASP A 43 -8.33 3.88 -9.20
C ASP A 43 -9.72 3.61 -8.61
N SER A 44 -9.81 3.35 -7.30
CA SER A 44 -11.02 2.94 -6.58
C SER A 44 -11.70 1.69 -7.15
N GLN A 45 -10.96 0.85 -7.91
CA GLN A 45 -11.48 -0.38 -8.51
C GLN A 45 -11.18 -1.63 -7.69
N SER A 46 -10.29 -1.54 -6.70
CA SER A 46 -9.98 -2.65 -5.80
C SER A 46 -9.77 -2.21 -4.36
N VAL A 47 -9.85 -3.16 -3.45
CA VAL A 47 -9.56 -2.97 -2.02
C VAL A 47 -8.56 -4.02 -1.58
N LEU A 48 -7.46 -3.56 -0.99
CA LEU A 48 -6.56 -4.42 -0.22
C LEU A 48 -7.07 -4.55 1.20
N PHE A 49 -6.95 -5.74 1.78
CA PHE A 49 -7.40 -6.03 3.13
C PHE A 49 -6.57 -7.12 3.78
N HIS A 50 -6.59 -7.15 5.11
CA HIS A 50 -6.12 -8.27 5.90
C HIS A 50 -7.23 -9.33 5.94
N GLU A 51 -6.88 -10.59 5.70
CA GLU A 51 -7.70 -11.77 6.01
C GLU A 51 -6.97 -12.67 7.02
N GLY A 52 -7.56 -12.94 8.19
CA GLY A 52 -6.86 -13.60 9.29
C GLY A 52 -7.70 -13.92 10.52
N ASP A 53 -7.03 -14.25 11.62
CA ASP A 53 -7.67 -14.79 12.83
C ASP A 53 -8.38 -13.74 13.69
N ALA A 54 -7.92 -12.48 13.64
CA ALA A 54 -8.40 -11.40 14.52
C ALA A 54 -8.17 -10.00 13.92
N TYR A 55 -8.95 -9.02 14.40
CA TYR A 55 -8.71 -7.60 14.10
C TYR A 55 -7.46 -7.07 14.78
N ASP A 56 -7.26 -7.42 16.06
CA ASP A 56 -6.13 -6.97 16.85
C ASP A 56 -4.89 -7.81 16.53
N THR A 57 -3.87 -7.14 16.00
CA THR A 57 -2.58 -7.72 15.62
C THR A 57 -1.44 -7.28 16.55
N GLY A 58 -1.74 -6.49 17.57
CA GLY A 58 -0.78 -5.92 18.52
C GLY A 58 -0.56 -6.80 19.75
N ASN A 59 -1.60 -7.49 20.20
CA ASN A 59 -1.63 -8.18 21.48
C ASN A 59 -0.68 -9.39 21.54
N ALA A 60 0.23 -9.36 22.53
CA ALA A 60 1.20 -10.44 22.76
C ALA A 60 0.57 -11.78 23.23
N ASN A 61 -0.66 -11.76 23.76
CA ASN A 61 -1.38 -12.96 24.22
C ASN A 61 -2.21 -13.62 23.12
N THR A 62 -2.58 -12.90 22.07
CA THR A 62 -3.36 -13.43 20.95
C THR A 62 -2.49 -13.44 19.71
N HIS A 63 -1.86 -14.59 19.47
CA HIS A 63 -1.07 -14.83 18.26
C HIS A 63 -1.99 -14.86 17.04
N ALA A 64 -2.17 -13.72 16.39
CA ALA A 64 -3.00 -13.60 15.20
C ALA A 64 -2.18 -13.87 13.93
N PHE A 65 -2.65 -14.77 13.09
CA PHE A 65 -2.12 -14.96 11.74
C PHE A 65 -3.01 -14.27 10.71
N ALA A 66 -2.39 -13.75 9.66
CA ALA A 66 -3.08 -13.07 8.58
C ALA A 66 -2.24 -12.97 7.31
N GLU A 67 -2.95 -12.79 6.20
CA GLU A 67 -2.39 -12.47 4.90
C GLU A 67 -3.05 -11.22 4.32
N ILE A 68 -2.34 -10.53 3.43
CA ILE A 68 -2.94 -9.45 2.65
C ILE A 68 -3.61 -10.04 1.41
N ARG A 69 -4.81 -9.56 1.12
CA ARG A 69 -5.62 -9.92 -0.04
C ARG A 69 -5.98 -8.67 -0.83
N LEU A 70 -6.33 -8.86 -2.09
CA LEU A 70 -6.92 -7.82 -2.94
C LEU A 70 -8.26 -8.33 -3.47
N VAL A 71 -9.33 -7.54 -3.35
CA VAL A 71 -10.60 -7.82 -4.02
C VAL A 71 -10.80 -6.82 -5.16
N ASP A 72 -11.06 -7.34 -6.35
CA ASP A 72 -11.51 -6.55 -7.50
C ASP A 72 -13.01 -6.24 -7.35
N LEU A 73 -13.40 -4.96 -7.37
CA LEU A 73 -14.78 -4.55 -7.06
C LEU A 73 -15.74 -4.77 -8.23
N GLN A 74 -15.23 -4.98 -9.45
CA GLN A 74 -16.08 -5.28 -10.60
C GLN A 74 -16.51 -6.74 -10.60
N SER A 75 -15.56 -7.66 -10.38
CA SER A 75 -15.79 -9.10 -10.43
C SER A 75 -16.05 -9.75 -9.08
N ASN A 76 -15.74 -9.06 -7.97
CA ASN A 76 -15.62 -9.61 -6.62
C ASN A 76 -14.61 -10.76 -6.50
N ALA A 77 -13.70 -10.90 -7.48
CA ALA A 77 -12.62 -11.88 -7.41
C ALA A 77 -11.58 -11.43 -6.38
N THR A 78 -11.12 -12.36 -5.56
CA THR A 78 -10.07 -12.11 -4.56
C THR A 78 -8.76 -12.75 -4.98
N SER A 79 -7.68 -11.95 -5.01
CA SER A 79 -6.31 -12.38 -5.26
C SER A 79 -5.55 -12.60 -3.96
N ALA A 80 -4.76 -13.67 -3.92
CA ALA A 80 -4.02 -14.10 -2.72
C ALA A 80 -2.77 -13.26 -2.41
N LEU A 81 -2.25 -12.51 -3.39
CA LEU A 81 -1.03 -11.71 -3.28
C LEU A 81 0.17 -12.52 -2.74
N SER A 82 0.40 -13.71 -3.32
CA SER A 82 1.36 -14.69 -2.84
C SER A 82 2.77 -14.11 -2.75
N ALA A 83 3.21 -13.38 -3.78
CA ALA A 83 4.52 -12.74 -3.81
C ALA A 83 4.68 -11.73 -2.67
N LEU A 84 3.71 -10.83 -2.43
CA LEU A 84 3.73 -9.94 -1.26
C LEU A 84 3.77 -10.73 0.06
N ASN A 85 2.98 -11.80 0.14
CA ASN A 85 2.83 -12.59 1.36
C ASN A 85 4.03 -13.49 1.70
N GLY A 86 4.99 -13.67 0.79
CA GLY A 86 6.19 -14.46 1.05
C GLY A 86 6.23 -15.83 0.37
N TYR A 87 5.44 -16.01 -0.69
CA TYR A 87 5.26 -17.29 -1.37
C TYR A 87 5.57 -17.18 -2.87
N GLU A 88 6.23 -18.21 -3.38
CA GLU A 88 6.41 -18.46 -4.81
C GLU A 88 5.08 -18.89 -5.48
N PRO A 89 4.95 -18.82 -6.81
CA PRO A 89 3.78 -19.34 -7.52
C PRO A 89 3.48 -20.82 -7.26
N SER A 90 4.49 -21.60 -6.85
CA SER A 90 4.33 -23.00 -6.44
C SER A 90 3.66 -23.19 -5.07
N GLY A 91 3.49 -22.11 -4.30
CA GLY A 91 3.00 -22.12 -2.92
C GLY A 91 4.10 -22.33 -1.87
N ALA A 92 5.36 -22.55 -2.29
CA ALA A 92 6.47 -22.64 -1.34
C ALA A 92 6.83 -21.25 -0.79
N SER A 93 7.11 -21.15 0.51
CA SER A 93 7.63 -19.89 1.06
C SER A 93 9.05 -19.63 0.57
N TYR A 94 9.33 -18.41 0.11
CA TYR A 94 10.69 -17.95 -0.19
C TYR A 94 11.35 -17.25 1.01
N LEU A 95 10.64 -17.12 2.14
CA LEU A 95 11.14 -16.41 3.32
C LEU A 95 12.25 -17.21 4.02
N PRO A 96 13.33 -16.55 4.48
CA PRO A 96 14.61 -17.18 4.81
C PRO A 96 14.57 -18.13 6.03
N TYR A 97 13.63 -17.95 6.95
CA TYR A 97 13.44 -18.79 8.14
C TYR A 97 12.28 -19.80 7.98
N GLY A 98 11.66 -19.83 6.79
CA GLY A 98 10.64 -20.80 6.42
C GLY A 98 9.24 -20.50 6.96
N GLU A 99 8.27 -21.21 6.41
CA GLU A 99 6.84 -20.95 6.63
C GLU A 99 6.41 -21.09 8.09
N SER A 100 6.95 -22.05 8.84
CA SER A 100 6.62 -22.22 10.26
C SER A 100 6.98 -21.00 11.11
N GLU A 101 7.99 -20.25 10.67
CA GLU A 101 8.49 -19.10 11.40
C GLU A 101 7.86 -17.80 10.91
N GLU A 102 7.74 -17.62 9.60
CA GLU A 102 7.40 -16.33 8.97
C GLU A 102 6.07 -16.31 8.21
N GLY A 103 5.44 -17.46 8.01
CA GLY A 103 4.21 -17.59 7.25
C GLY A 103 3.02 -16.92 7.93
N LYS A 104 2.17 -16.29 7.11
CA LYS A 104 0.89 -15.66 7.55
C LYS A 104 1.07 -14.61 8.65
N LEU A 105 2.10 -13.79 8.51
CA LEU A 105 2.41 -12.70 9.44
C LEU A 105 2.27 -11.32 8.78
N ASN A 106 1.27 -11.09 7.93
CA ASN A 106 1.10 -9.83 7.19
C ASN A 106 -0.25 -9.19 7.48
N TYR A 107 -0.24 -7.91 7.85
CA TYR A 107 -1.37 -7.25 8.48
C TYR A 107 -1.53 -5.81 8.01
N GLU A 108 -2.74 -5.26 8.21
CA GLU A 108 -2.98 -3.81 8.23
C GLU A 108 -2.45 -3.06 7.00
N PRO A 109 -2.84 -3.46 5.77
CA PRO A 109 -2.33 -2.83 4.57
C PRO A 109 -2.83 -1.39 4.45
N THR A 110 -1.99 -0.54 3.88
CA THR A 110 -2.30 0.84 3.49
C THR A 110 -1.69 1.12 2.14
N VAL A 111 -2.45 1.79 1.28
CA VAL A 111 -2.07 2.02 -0.12
C VAL A 111 -1.73 3.49 -0.30
N LEU A 112 -0.61 3.78 -0.96
CA LEU A 112 -0.27 5.13 -1.39
C LEU A 112 -1.40 5.67 -2.29
N PRO A 113 -1.96 6.86 -2.04
CA PRO A 113 -3.14 7.35 -2.75
C PRO A 113 -2.85 7.80 -4.20
N VAL A 114 -1.63 7.61 -4.68
CA VAL A 114 -1.22 7.90 -6.06
C VAL A 114 -0.48 6.68 -6.64
N PRO A 115 -0.72 6.34 -7.92
CA PRO A 115 0.11 5.39 -8.63
C PRO A 115 1.49 5.98 -8.89
N VAL A 116 2.54 5.18 -8.77
CA VAL A 116 3.91 5.64 -9.09
C VAL A 116 4.66 4.52 -9.78
N GLY A 117 5.24 4.82 -10.93
CA GLY A 117 6.13 3.90 -11.62
C GLY A 117 5.44 2.65 -12.21
N GLY A 118 4.14 2.70 -12.45
CA GLY A 118 3.36 1.56 -12.95
C GLY A 118 2.80 0.65 -11.85
N TYR A 119 2.88 1.09 -10.59
CA TYR A 119 2.44 0.29 -9.44
C TYR A 119 1.55 1.08 -8.48
N TYR A 120 0.70 0.35 -7.76
CA TYR A 120 0.15 0.75 -6.47
C TYR A 120 1.07 0.29 -5.36
N TRP A 121 1.60 1.23 -4.58
CA TRP A 121 2.50 0.94 -3.48
C TRP A 121 1.74 0.67 -2.20
N VAL A 122 2.04 -0.45 -1.56
CA VAL A 122 1.37 -0.94 -0.36
C VAL A 122 2.36 -0.98 0.78
N VAL A 123 2.07 -0.27 1.85
CA VAL A 123 2.77 -0.41 3.12
C VAL A 123 1.91 -1.26 4.04
N PHE A 124 2.48 -2.31 4.61
CA PHE A 124 1.78 -3.21 5.51
C PHE A 124 2.67 -3.57 6.69
N THR A 125 2.04 -3.97 7.78
CA THR A 125 2.74 -4.46 8.95
C THR A 125 3.07 -5.93 8.77
N SER A 126 4.28 -6.36 9.09
CA SER A 126 4.64 -7.78 9.13
C SER A 126 5.44 -8.14 10.37
N ARG A 127 5.35 -9.41 10.78
CA ARG A 127 6.21 -10.02 11.81
C ARG A 127 7.25 -10.99 11.21
N ARG A 128 7.48 -10.95 9.89
CA ARG A 128 8.57 -11.67 9.22
C ARG A 128 9.96 -11.14 9.66
N ALA A 129 11.00 -11.93 9.43
CA ALA A 129 12.37 -11.60 9.77
C ALA A 129 12.92 -10.45 8.94
N TYR A 130 13.77 -9.64 9.56
CA TYR A 130 14.60 -8.67 8.84
C TYR A 130 16.07 -9.08 8.89
N GLY A 131 16.50 -9.74 7.81
CA GLY A 131 17.87 -10.25 7.65
C GLY A 131 18.31 -11.06 8.87
N ASN A 132 19.55 -10.85 9.30
CA ASN A 132 20.09 -11.41 10.55
C ASN A 132 20.00 -10.42 11.72
N THR A 133 19.22 -9.34 11.58
CA THR A 133 19.14 -8.27 12.58
C THR A 133 17.97 -8.54 13.52
N VAL A 134 16.74 -8.54 13.00
CA VAL A 134 15.52 -8.80 13.77
C VAL A 134 14.98 -10.17 13.35
N ALA A 135 15.55 -11.22 13.93
CA ALA A 135 15.31 -12.60 13.51
C ALA A 135 15.68 -13.61 14.61
N PRO A 136 15.27 -14.89 14.47
CA PRO A 136 15.82 -15.97 15.28
C PRO A 136 17.35 -16.00 15.23
N GLY A 137 18.00 -15.85 16.39
CA GLY A 137 19.46 -15.77 16.50
C GLY A 137 20.08 -14.49 15.94
N GLY A 138 19.27 -13.46 15.67
CA GLY A 138 19.73 -12.18 15.16
C GLY A 138 20.40 -11.29 16.21
N THR A 139 20.86 -10.12 15.79
CA THR A 139 21.59 -9.18 16.65
C THR A 139 20.70 -8.31 17.55
N GLU A 140 19.44 -8.09 17.18
CA GLU A 140 18.50 -7.30 17.98
C GLU A 140 17.92 -8.13 19.13
N PRO A 141 18.06 -7.70 20.39
CA PRO A 141 17.45 -8.39 21.53
C PRO A 141 15.94 -8.59 21.35
N GLY A 142 15.46 -9.82 21.55
CA GLY A 142 14.06 -10.18 21.36
C GLY A 142 13.61 -10.35 19.90
N GLY A 143 14.53 -10.24 18.93
CA GLY A 143 14.26 -10.47 17.51
C GLY A 143 13.78 -11.88 17.15
N ASP A 144 14.00 -12.84 18.05
CA ASP A 144 13.49 -14.22 18.00
C ASP A 144 12.04 -14.34 18.48
N ASN A 145 11.55 -13.39 19.29
CA ASN A 145 10.17 -13.40 19.77
C ASN A 145 9.27 -12.63 18.82
N LYS A 146 8.56 -13.33 17.94
CA LYS A 146 7.62 -12.73 16.99
C LYS A 146 6.34 -12.17 17.60
N TRP A 147 5.98 -12.50 18.84
CA TRP A 147 4.68 -12.11 19.43
C TRP A 147 4.78 -10.94 20.41
N GLY A 148 5.88 -10.86 21.14
CA GLY A 148 6.07 -9.93 22.25
C GLY A 148 5.99 -10.67 23.58
N ILE A 149 6.06 -9.92 24.67
CA ILE A 149 5.99 -10.47 26.02
C ILE A 149 4.89 -9.74 26.76
N ASN A 150 4.03 -10.46 27.47
CA ASN A 150 3.10 -9.88 28.43
C ASN A 150 3.25 -10.64 29.74
N ASP A 151 3.89 -10.01 30.72
CA ASP A 151 4.16 -10.61 32.02
C ASP A 151 3.85 -9.63 33.16
N SER A 152 4.22 -10.00 34.39
CA SER A 152 4.00 -9.16 35.59
C SER A 152 4.69 -7.79 35.53
N SER A 153 5.64 -7.60 34.62
CA SER A 153 6.44 -6.39 34.44
C SER A 153 5.87 -5.47 33.36
N GLY A 154 4.90 -5.95 32.57
CA GLY A 154 4.18 -5.17 31.55
C GLY A 154 4.06 -5.89 30.21
N GLU A 155 3.50 -5.18 29.24
CA GLU A 155 3.46 -5.61 27.83
C GLU A 155 4.62 -4.98 27.06
N PHE A 156 5.44 -5.84 26.45
CA PHE A 156 6.56 -5.48 25.60
C PHE A 156 6.26 -5.96 24.17
N PRO A 157 6.05 -5.04 23.22
CA PRO A 157 5.74 -5.43 21.85
C PRO A 157 6.95 -6.09 21.19
N SER A 158 6.68 -7.02 20.27
CA SER A 158 7.74 -7.69 19.53
C SER A 158 8.51 -6.71 18.63
N PRO A 159 9.86 -6.73 18.63
CA PRO A 159 10.64 -5.98 17.66
C PRO A 159 10.41 -6.47 16.23
N ARG A 160 9.82 -7.67 16.02
CA ARG A 160 9.47 -8.19 14.70
C ARG A 160 8.32 -7.43 14.04
N LYS A 161 7.49 -6.70 14.78
CA LYS A 161 6.40 -5.91 14.18
C LYS A 161 6.99 -4.69 13.44
N LYS A 162 7.12 -4.81 12.12
CA LYS A 162 7.80 -3.85 11.24
C LYS A 162 6.95 -3.50 10.02
N LEU A 163 7.23 -2.35 9.42
CA LEU A 163 6.65 -1.92 8.17
C LEU A 163 7.43 -2.51 6.98
N TRP A 164 6.66 -3.06 6.04
CA TRP A 164 7.15 -3.62 4.78
C TRP A 164 6.39 -2.99 3.64
N VAL A 165 7.04 -2.93 2.47
CA VAL A 165 6.51 -2.30 1.27
C VAL A 165 6.49 -3.32 0.15
N ALA A 166 5.41 -3.38 -0.60
CA ALA A 166 5.29 -4.15 -1.83
C ALA A 166 4.62 -3.32 -2.92
N ALA A 167 4.92 -3.66 -4.17
CA ALA A 167 4.23 -3.12 -5.34
C ALA A 167 3.09 -4.06 -5.75
N ILE A 168 2.00 -3.48 -6.23
CA ILE A 168 0.92 -4.16 -6.95
C ILE A 168 0.86 -3.55 -8.34
N ASP A 169 0.83 -4.39 -9.36
CA ASP A 169 0.67 -3.96 -10.75
C ASP A 169 -0.62 -3.15 -10.93
N ILE A 170 -0.56 -2.04 -11.68
CA ILE A 170 -1.76 -1.23 -11.96
C ILE A 170 -2.75 -2.00 -12.85
N ASP A 171 -2.24 -2.84 -13.76
CA ASP A 171 -3.01 -3.74 -14.61
C ASP A 171 -3.31 -5.08 -13.92
N TYR A 172 -3.71 -5.05 -12.65
CA TYR A 172 -3.91 -6.24 -11.82
C TYR A 172 -5.03 -7.17 -12.31
N GLN A 173 -5.99 -6.65 -13.08
CA GLN A 173 -7.19 -7.37 -13.46
C GLN A 173 -6.85 -8.63 -14.28
N GLY A 174 -7.36 -9.78 -13.83
CA GLY A 174 -7.14 -11.06 -14.50
C GLY A 174 -5.76 -11.70 -14.25
N LYS A 175 -4.86 -11.05 -13.52
CA LYS A 175 -3.60 -11.66 -13.08
C LYS A 175 -3.85 -12.64 -11.92
N LEU A 176 -3.15 -13.78 -11.95
CA LEU A 176 -3.19 -14.75 -10.85
C LEU A 176 -2.64 -14.11 -9.56
N ASP A 177 -1.50 -13.42 -9.69
CA ASP A 177 -0.88 -12.65 -8.63
C ASP A 177 -0.34 -11.34 -9.22
N PRO A 178 -0.96 -10.19 -8.92
CA PRO A 178 -0.47 -8.89 -9.36
C PRO A 178 0.58 -8.28 -8.42
N SER A 179 0.98 -8.98 -7.36
CA SER A 179 1.90 -8.45 -6.35
C SER A 179 3.36 -8.79 -6.62
N HIS A 180 4.25 -8.00 -6.02
CA HIS A 180 5.70 -8.22 -6.04
C HIS A 180 6.22 -8.57 -4.63
N PRO A 181 7.40 -9.23 -4.54
CA PRO A 181 8.05 -9.48 -3.26
C PRO A 181 8.24 -8.21 -2.42
N ALA A 182 7.93 -8.31 -1.14
CA ALA A 182 8.01 -7.17 -0.25
C ALA A 182 9.45 -6.90 0.23
N PHE A 183 9.78 -5.62 0.45
CA PHE A 183 11.01 -5.19 1.07
C PHE A 183 10.76 -4.42 2.38
N TYR A 184 11.76 -4.43 3.26
CA TYR A 184 11.71 -3.75 4.55
C TYR A 184 11.83 -2.23 4.37
N LEU A 185 10.95 -1.45 5.00
CA LEU A 185 11.04 0.02 4.98
C LEU A 185 12.21 0.50 5.88
N PRO A 186 13.29 1.08 5.35
CA PRO A 186 14.42 1.50 6.18
C PRO A 186 14.06 2.66 7.11
N GLY A 187 14.87 2.87 8.16
CA GLY A 187 14.74 4.01 9.09
C GLY A 187 13.80 3.78 10.27
N GLN A 188 13.21 2.59 10.40
CA GLN A 188 12.44 2.19 11.59
C GLN A 188 13.37 1.95 12.77
N GLU A 189 12.91 2.30 13.99
CA GLU A 189 13.58 1.89 15.22
C GLU A 189 13.53 0.37 15.38
N LEU A 190 14.68 -0.27 15.62
CA LEU A 190 14.80 -1.73 15.64
C LEU A 190 14.09 -2.38 16.83
N ALA A 191 14.16 -1.78 18.03
CA ALA A 191 13.51 -2.30 19.23
C ALA A 191 11.99 -2.05 19.27
N ALA A 192 11.48 -1.07 18.51
CA ALA A 192 10.08 -0.70 18.53
C ALA A 192 9.20 -1.77 17.85
N GLY A 193 8.02 -2.01 18.41
CA GLY A 193 7.10 -3.06 17.94
C GLY A 193 5.65 -2.62 17.85
N ASN A 194 5.37 -1.32 17.87
CA ASN A 194 4.04 -0.73 17.99
C ASN A 194 3.78 0.28 16.86
N MET A 195 3.91 -0.15 15.61
CA MET A 195 3.74 0.72 14.45
C MET A 195 2.70 0.18 13.46
N ARG A 196 2.08 1.14 12.77
CA ARG A 196 1.22 0.97 11.61
C ARG A 196 1.45 2.18 10.69
N ALA A 197 1.44 1.94 9.39
CA ALA A 197 1.59 3.01 8.41
C ALA A 197 0.26 3.67 8.08
N PHE A 198 0.32 4.96 7.73
CA PHE A 198 -0.72 5.67 7.00
C PHE A 198 -0.01 6.50 5.94
N THR A 199 -0.33 6.26 4.68
CA THR A 199 0.23 6.97 3.54
C THR A 199 -0.65 8.15 3.18
N ALA A 200 -0.08 9.34 3.14
CA ALA A 200 -0.76 10.55 2.70
C ALA A 200 0.22 11.37 1.86
N LEU A 201 -0.32 12.16 0.94
CA LEU A 201 0.47 13.18 0.26
C LEU A 201 0.72 14.35 1.21
N GLU A 202 1.85 15.03 1.00
CA GLU A 202 2.09 16.32 1.64
C GLU A 202 1.02 17.35 1.19
N PRO A 203 0.76 18.39 2.00
CA PRO A 203 -0.01 19.53 1.53
C PRO A 203 0.60 20.09 0.25
N CYS A 204 -0.26 20.37 -0.73
CA CYS A 204 0.20 20.88 -2.01
C CYS A 204 0.91 22.24 -1.85
N LYS A 205 1.92 22.46 -2.68
CA LYS A 205 2.76 23.63 -2.79
C LYS A 205 2.16 24.61 -3.80
N ALA A 206 2.29 25.89 -3.47
CA ALA A 206 1.82 26.99 -4.31
C ALA A 206 2.67 27.16 -5.58
N GLN A 207 2.16 27.93 -6.53
CA GLN A 207 2.86 28.29 -7.76
C GLN A 207 4.25 28.90 -7.49
N GLY A 208 5.25 28.48 -8.27
CA GLY A 208 6.65 28.91 -8.16
C GLY A 208 7.45 28.22 -7.05
N ALA A 209 6.83 27.42 -6.18
CA ALA A 209 7.56 26.63 -5.19
C ALA A 209 8.32 25.47 -5.86
N SER A 210 9.45 25.06 -5.28
CA SER A 210 10.20 23.89 -5.75
C SER A 210 9.41 22.59 -5.54
N CYS A 211 9.42 21.73 -6.55
CA CYS A 211 8.72 20.45 -6.53
C CYS A 211 9.59 19.35 -7.14
N GLU A 212 9.32 18.10 -6.74
CA GLU A 212 9.91 16.91 -7.37
C GLU A 212 8.88 16.18 -8.25
N SER A 213 7.59 16.29 -7.90
CA SER A 213 6.49 15.64 -8.61
C SER A 213 5.30 16.60 -8.79
N GLY A 214 4.51 16.38 -9.84
CA GLY A 214 3.24 17.06 -10.02
C GLY A 214 2.27 16.82 -8.85
N ALA A 215 2.40 15.69 -8.14
CA ALA A 215 1.61 15.38 -6.94
C ALA A 215 1.76 16.41 -5.82
N GLU A 216 2.89 17.11 -5.77
CA GLU A 216 3.17 18.13 -4.76
C GLU A 216 2.57 19.49 -5.08
N CYS A 217 2.12 19.73 -6.31
CA CYS A 217 1.66 21.06 -6.74
C CYS A 217 0.14 21.18 -6.67
N CYS A 218 -0.38 22.33 -6.23
CA CYS A 218 -1.83 22.50 -6.07
C CYS A 218 -2.62 22.45 -7.39
N GLU A 219 -2.01 22.90 -8.49
CA GLU A 219 -2.58 22.72 -9.84
C GLU A 219 -2.08 21.43 -10.50
N GLY A 220 -1.13 20.76 -9.85
CA GLY A 220 -0.67 19.41 -10.17
C GLY A 220 0.36 19.30 -11.29
N PHE A 221 1.08 20.37 -11.60
CA PHE A 221 2.12 20.39 -12.63
C PHE A 221 3.46 20.80 -12.04
N CYS A 222 4.48 19.98 -12.28
CA CYS A 222 5.84 20.21 -11.82
C CYS A 222 6.77 20.21 -13.04
N ARG A 223 7.26 21.40 -13.41
CA ARG A 223 7.99 21.60 -14.67
C ARG A 223 9.32 22.27 -14.42
N GLN A 224 10.28 21.96 -15.28
CA GLN A 224 11.53 22.70 -15.31
C GLN A 224 11.23 24.17 -15.62
N ASN A 225 11.63 25.06 -14.72
CA ASN A 225 11.46 26.51 -14.83
C ASN A 225 12.80 27.21 -14.58
N GLY A 226 13.80 26.87 -15.41
CA GLY A 226 15.15 27.41 -15.34
C GLY A 226 16.20 26.35 -15.00
N ALA A 227 17.38 26.84 -14.66
CA ALA A 227 18.51 26.06 -14.22
C ALA A 227 19.29 26.84 -13.14
N ASP A 228 19.97 26.14 -12.25
CA ASP A 228 20.86 26.76 -11.25
C ASP A 228 22.19 27.22 -11.88
N ASP A 229 23.07 27.81 -11.07
CA ASP A 229 24.38 28.31 -11.52
C ASP A 229 25.30 27.19 -12.07
N ALA A 230 25.02 25.93 -11.71
CA ALA A 230 25.73 24.76 -12.22
C ALA A 230 25.07 24.14 -13.48
N GLY A 231 23.95 24.71 -13.93
CA GLY A 231 23.17 24.25 -15.08
C GLY A 231 22.22 23.08 -14.78
N ALA A 232 22.01 22.72 -13.51
CA ALA A 232 21.06 21.68 -13.13
C ALA A 232 19.62 22.21 -13.26
N PRO A 233 18.66 21.40 -13.75
CA PRO A 233 17.29 21.86 -13.96
C PRO A 233 16.62 22.18 -12.61
N ILE A 234 15.98 23.34 -12.53
CA ILE A 234 15.15 23.72 -11.38
C ILE A 234 13.70 23.40 -11.73
N PHE A 235 13.06 22.56 -10.93
CA PHE A 235 11.65 22.23 -11.07
C PHE A 235 10.79 23.04 -10.13
N GLN A 236 9.69 23.59 -10.64
CA GLN A 236 8.74 24.39 -9.88
C GLN A 236 7.30 24.02 -10.22
N CYS A 237 6.42 24.28 -9.25
CA CYS A 237 4.99 24.25 -9.49
C CYS A 237 4.63 25.34 -10.48
N VAL A 238 3.96 24.93 -11.57
CA VAL A 238 3.54 25.83 -12.65
C VAL A 238 2.04 25.72 -12.89
N PRO A 239 1.42 26.73 -13.54
CA PRO A 239 0.07 26.58 -14.07
C PRO A 239 0.00 25.47 -15.12
N PRO A 240 -1.20 24.96 -15.45
CA PRO A 240 -1.40 23.97 -16.51
C PRO A 240 -0.62 24.36 -17.79
N PRO A 241 0.40 23.58 -18.17
CA PRO A 241 1.19 23.87 -19.34
C PRO A 241 0.37 23.60 -20.60
N THR A 242 0.72 24.28 -21.69
CA THR A 242 0.19 23.89 -23.01
C THR A 242 0.79 22.56 -23.43
N GLY A 243 -0.05 21.61 -23.86
CA GLY A 243 0.37 20.28 -24.30
C GLY A 243 -0.18 19.19 -23.40
N CYS A 244 0.56 18.10 -23.27
CA CYS A 244 0.20 16.95 -22.46
C CYS A 244 0.83 17.00 -21.05
N SER A 245 0.27 16.19 -20.16
CA SER A 245 0.74 15.96 -18.79
C SER A 245 1.79 14.85 -18.76
N ASN A 246 2.89 15.09 -18.04
CA ASN A 246 3.90 14.05 -17.78
C ASN A 246 3.40 13.10 -16.68
N GLU A 247 4.15 12.03 -16.43
CA GLU A 247 3.93 11.15 -15.27
C GLU A 247 3.76 11.98 -13.98
N ASP A 248 2.83 11.57 -13.13
CA ASP A 248 2.41 12.19 -11.86
C ASP A 248 1.73 13.56 -11.95
N GLU A 249 1.54 14.10 -13.15
CA GLU A 249 0.82 15.37 -13.31
C GLU A 249 -0.69 15.20 -13.46
N SER A 250 -1.41 16.29 -13.23
CA SER A 250 -2.87 16.36 -13.35
C SER A 250 -3.35 15.91 -14.73
N CYS A 251 -4.40 15.11 -14.76
CA CYS A 251 -5.14 14.74 -15.96
C CYS A 251 -6.63 14.55 -15.62
N GLU A 252 -7.48 14.63 -16.64
CA GLU A 252 -8.89 14.23 -16.55
C GLU A 252 -9.13 12.90 -17.26
N THR A 253 -8.40 12.66 -18.35
CA THR A 253 -8.49 11.46 -19.16
C THR A 253 -7.11 10.94 -19.55
N ALA A 254 -7.04 9.66 -19.97
CA ALA A 254 -5.80 9.08 -20.44
C ALA A 254 -5.19 9.83 -21.65
N ALA A 255 -6.02 10.54 -22.45
CA ALA A 255 -5.55 11.30 -23.60
C ALA A 255 -4.75 12.56 -23.24
N ASP A 256 -4.87 13.05 -22.00
CA ASP A 256 -4.10 14.20 -21.52
C ASP A 256 -2.64 13.83 -21.28
N CYS A 257 -2.36 12.54 -21.05
CA CYS A 257 -1.02 12.06 -20.72
C CYS A 257 -0.12 11.96 -21.95
N CYS A 258 1.12 12.44 -21.83
CA CYS A 258 2.09 12.43 -22.94
C CYS A 258 2.37 11.02 -23.50
N GLY A 259 2.24 9.99 -22.65
CA GLY A 259 2.41 8.59 -23.03
C GLY A 259 1.11 7.85 -23.39
N ALA A 260 0.01 8.54 -23.72
CA ALA A 260 -1.28 7.89 -23.98
C ALA A 260 -1.20 6.76 -25.03
N SER A 261 -0.47 6.99 -26.12
CA SER A 261 -0.25 5.97 -27.16
C SER A 261 0.62 4.78 -26.71
N ALA A 262 1.37 4.94 -25.63
CA ALA A 262 2.18 3.92 -24.98
C ALA A 262 1.45 3.25 -23.80
N GLY A 263 0.15 3.50 -23.62
CA GLY A 263 -0.67 2.85 -22.59
C GLY A 263 -0.71 3.58 -21.24
N TYR A 264 -0.34 4.86 -21.18
CA TYR A 264 -0.52 5.66 -19.96
C TYR A 264 -2.01 5.80 -19.64
N LEU A 265 -2.32 5.77 -18.35
CA LEU A 265 -3.67 5.92 -17.81
C LEU A 265 -3.78 7.22 -17.03
N CYS A 266 -5.00 7.74 -16.91
CA CYS A 266 -5.30 8.79 -15.95
C CYS A 266 -5.99 8.16 -14.73
N ILE A 267 -5.27 8.03 -13.63
CA ILE A 267 -5.73 7.35 -12.42
C ILE A 267 -5.70 8.34 -11.27
N ASN A 268 -6.84 8.49 -10.59
CA ASN A 268 -7.01 9.46 -9.50
C ASN A 268 -6.58 10.89 -9.88
N GLY A 269 -6.88 11.30 -11.12
CA GLY A 269 -6.49 12.59 -11.69
C GLY A 269 -5.00 12.74 -11.96
N ARG A 270 -4.23 11.64 -12.02
CA ARG A 270 -2.78 11.65 -12.26
C ARG A 270 -2.39 10.75 -13.43
N CYS A 271 -1.48 11.24 -14.27
CA CYS A 271 -0.92 10.43 -15.34
C CYS A 271 -0.03 9.33 -14.78
N ALA A 272 -0.43 8.09 -15.01
CA ALA A 272 0.28 6.91 -14.56
C ALA A 272 0.80 6.14 -15.77
N ARG A 273 2.09 5.80 -15.75
CA ARG A 273 2.65 4.88 -16.74
C ARG A 273 2.08 3.46 -16.54
N PRO A 274 2.02 2.62 -17.58
CA PRO A 274 1.67 1.22 -17.41
C PRO A 274 2.76 0.45 -16.65
N THR A 275 2.41 -0.73 -16.13
CA THR A 275 3.35 -1.65 -15.49
C THR A 275 4.54 -1.96 -16.42
N PRO A 276 5.80 -1.83 -15.96
CA PRO A 276 6.97 -2.23 -16.73
C PRO A 276 6.93 -3.73 -17.11
N HIS A 277 7.33 -4.04 -18.34
CA HIS A 277 7.48 -5.43 -18.84
C HIS A 277 8.88 -5.99 -18.59
#